data_AF-A0AAN6R365-F1
#
_entry.id   AF-A0AAN6R365-F1
#
_cell.length_a   1.000
_cell.length_b   1.000
_cell.length_c   1.000
_cell.angle_alpha   90.00
_cell.angle_beta   90.00
_cell.angle_gamma   90.00
#
_symmetry.space_group_name_H-M   'P 1'
#
loop_
_entity.id
_entity.type
_entity.pdbx_description
1 polymer ?
#
loop_
_entity_poly.entity_id
_entity_poly.type
_entity_poly.pdbx_seq_one_letter_code
_entity_poly.pdbx_strand_id
1 'polypeptide(L)'
;MLYELIAVVRPGSLHEVKEIARMTGLQILYSGGVIRGITNWGPFRLPKPVTKHQTKYSTGHHFIMRFDSSSQVQNSVLRTLKLDPRMVRFSVVKLGDKLEEIKDVGGKVEWNNVNGVMGDMTGRNLAFPTGG
;
A
#
# COMPACT_ATOMS: atom_id res chain seq x y z
N MET A 1 16.90 6.41 -3.11
CA MET A 1 15.72 7.23 -2.74
C MET A 1 14.74 6.32 -2.05
N LEU A 2 14.04 6.83 -1.04
CA LEU A 2 13.01 6.06 -0.35
C LEU A 2 11.66 6.23 -1.05
N TYR A 3 11.03 5.11 -1.35
CA TYR A 3 9.71 5.05 -1.96
C TYR A 3 8.74 4.26 -1.09
N GLU A 4 7.47 4.62 -1.21
CA GLU A 4 6.35 3.89 -0.64
C GLU A 4 5.34 3.57 -1.73
N LEU A 5 5.09 2.28 -1.94
CA LEU A 5 4.05 1.76 -2.79
C LEU A 5 2.81 1.49 -1.95
N ILE A 6 1.70 2.12 -2.33
CA ILE A 6 0.36 1.82 -1.83
C ILE A 6 -0.36 1.06 -2.95
N ALA A 7 -0.60 -0.23 -2.74
CA ALA A 7 -1.21 -1.10 -3.74
C ALA A 7 -2.62 -1.52 -3.28
N VAL A 8 -3.55 -1.55 -4.24
CA VAL A 8 -4.94 -1.95 -4.06
C VAL A 8 -5.22 -3.08 -5.04
N VAL A 9 -5.24 -4.30 -4.52
CA VAL A 9 -5.50 -5.51 -5.29
C VAL A 9 -7.00 -5.80 -5.28
N ARG A 10 -7.50 -6.45 -6.33
CA ARG A 10 -8.89 -6.91 -6.37
C ARG A 10 -9.22 -7.78 -5.14
N PRO A 11 -10.43 -7.65 -4.58
CA PRO A 11 -10.83 -8.48 -3.47
C PRO A 11 -11.10 -9.93 -3.93
N GLY A 12 -11.05 -10.87 -2.98
CA GLY A 12 -11.49 -12.25 -3.17
C GLY A 12 -10.40 -13.31 -3.00
N SER A 13 -9.12 -12.96 -3.17
CA SER A 13 -8.02 -13.92 -3.02
C SER A 13 -6.81 -13.29 -2.33
N LEU A 14 -6.54 -13.72 -1.09
CA LEU A 14 -5.30 -13.35 -0.38
C LEU A 14 -4.05 -13.89 -1.09
N HIS A 15 -4.20 -14.99 -1.85
CA HIS A 15 -3.11 -15.54 -2.63
C HIS A 15 -2.61 -14.55 -3.70
N GLU A 16 -3.52 -13.88 -4.40
CA GLU A 16 -3.15 -12.86 -5.39
C GLU A 16 -2.39 -11.70 -4.75
N VAL A 17 -2.80 -11.26 -3.56
CA VAL A 17 -2.11 -10.20 -2.80
C VAL A 17 -0.68 -10.62 -2.46
N LYS A 18 -0.51 -11.84 -1.93
CA LYS A 18 0.81 -12.38 -1.58
C LYS A 18 1.69 -12.53 -2.81
N GLU A 19 1.14 -13.00 -3.92
CA GLU A 19 1.88 -13.19 -5.16
C GLU A 19 2.37 -11.85 -5.73
N ILE A 20 1.50 -10.84 -5.79
CA ILE A 20 1.88 -9.50 -6.25
C ILE A 20 2.96 -8.90 -5.34
N ALA A 21 2.75 -8.94 -4.02
CA ALA A 21 3.74 -8.43 -3.07
C ALA A 21 5.10 -9.16 -3.22
N ARG A 22 5.09 -10.48 -3.40
CA ARG A 22 6.31 -11.27 -3.65
C ARG A 22 6.97 -10.87 -4.97
N MET A 23 6.23 -10.79 -6.07
CA MET A 23 6.78 -10.44 -7.39
C MET A 23 7.38 -9.03 -7.40
N THR A 24 6.67 -8.05 -6.84
CA THR A 24 7.18 -6.69 -6.72
C THR A 24 8.43 -6.62 -5.83
N GLY A 25 8.40 -7.32 -4.68
CA GLY A 25 9.55 -7.39 -3.78
C GLY A 25 10.77 -8.00 -4.47
N LEU A 26 10.62 -9.13 -5.14
CA LEU A 26 11.72 -9.76 -5.89
C LEU A 26 12.25 -8.87 -7.01
N GLN A 27 11.37 -8.18 -7.75
CA GLN A 27 11.80 -7.23 -8.78
C GLN A 27 12.69 -6.12 -8.21
N ILE A 28 12.34 -5.58 -7.04
CA ILE A 28 13.14 -4.56 -6.33
C ILE A 28 14.49 -5.16 -5.90
N LEU A 29 14.47 -6.31 -5.24
CA LEU A 29 15.68 -6.97 -4.71
C LEU A 29 16.65 -7.34 -5.83
N TYR A 30 16.18 -7.95 -6.92
CA TYR A 30 17.01 -8.34 -8.06
C TYR A 30 17.58 -7.14 -8.83
N SER A 31 16.97 -5.97 -8.68
CA SER A 31 17.47 -4.73 -9.28
C SER A 31 18.38 -3.92 -8.34
N GLY A 32 18.82 -4.52 -7.22
CA GLY A 32 19.70 -3.88 -6.24
C GLY A 32 19.02 -2.90 -5.27
N GLY A 33 17.68 -2.92 -5.19
CA GLY A 33 16.93 -2.19 -4.18
C GLY A 33 16.81 -2.95 -2.86
N VAL A 34 16.40 -2.25 -1.81
CA VAL A 34 16.22 -2.82 -0.46
C VAL A 34 14.79 -2.63 0.00
N ILE A 35 14.16 -3.70 0.48
CA ILE A 35 12.81 -3.63 1.07
C ILE A 35 12.96 -3.33 2.56
N ARG A 36 12.35 -2.24 3.03
CA ARG A 36 12.31 -1.88 4.45
C ARG A 36 11.20 -2.56 5.21
N GLY A 37 10.08 -2.80 4.53
CA GLY A 37 8.97 -3.53 5.11
C GLY A 37 7.75 -3.55 4.22
N ILE A 38 6.86 -4.48 4.57
CA ILE A 38 5.60 -4.72 3.88
C ILE A 38 4.54 -4.76 4.97
N THR A 39 3.51 -3.94 4.83
CA THR A 39 2.40 -3.87 5.78
C THR A 39 1.10 -4.22 5.08
N ASN A 40 0.42 -5.24 5.58
CA ASN A 40 -0.90 -5.62 5.11
C ASN A 40 -1.95 -4.77 5.81
N TRP A 41 -2.70 -3.96 5.06
CA TRP A 41 -3.81 -3.17 5.59
C TRP A 41 -5.12 -3.94 5.52
N GLY A 42 -5.26 -4.84 4.55
CA GLY A 42 -6.45 -5.68 4.42
C GLY A 42 -7.51 -5.09 3.49
N PRO A 43 -8.70 -5.70 3.45
CA PRO A 43 -9.79 -5.26 2.59
C PRO A 43 -10.43 -3.98 3.13
N PHE A 44 -10.43 -2.92 2.32
CA PHE A 44 -11.10 -1.65 2.62
C PHE A 44 -11.96 -1.17 1.45
N ARG A 45 -12.93 -0.31 1.75
CA ARG A 45 -13.72 0.39 0.73
C ARG A 45 -12.84 1.41 0.00
N LEU A 46 -13.01 1.50 -1.30
CA LEU A 46 -12.39 2.54 -2.10
C LEU A 46 -13.10 3.87 -1.84
N PRO A 47 -12.40 5.02 -1.89
CA PRO A 47 -13.03 6.33 -1.75
C PRO A 47 -14.15 6.58 -2.76
N LYS A 48 -14.02 6.01 -3.97
CA LYS A 48 -15.03 5.99 -5.02
C LYS A 48 -14.96 4.64 -5.74
N PRO A 49 -16.09 4.09 -6.22
CA PRO A 49 -16.06 2.87 -7.03
C PRO A 49 -15.21 3.05 -8.30
N VAL A 50 -14.40 2.05 -8.62
CA VAL A 50 -13.51 2.05 -9.78
C VAL A 50 -13.93 0.95 -10.74
N THR A 51 -14.10 1.26 -12.01
CA THR A 51 -14.31 0.25 -13.06
C THR A 51 -12.98 -0.09 -13.71
N LYS A 52 -12.57 -1.36 -13.64
CA LYS A 52 -11.36 -1.87 -14.30
C LYS A 52 -11.63 -3.28 -14.83
N HIS A 53 -11.12 -3.59 -16.02
CA HIS A 53 -11.35 -4.88 -16.70
C HIS A 53 -12.84 -5.30 -16.69
N GLN A 54 -13.73 -4.36 -17.07
CA GLN A 54 -15.18 -4.55 -17.10
C GLN A 54 -15.84 -4.91 -15.74
N THR A 55 -15.10 -4.84 -14.64
CA THR A 55 -15.61 -5.11 -13.29
C THR A 55 -15.61 -3.83 -12.47
N LYS A 56 -16.69 -3.59 -11.72
CA LYS A 56 -16.80 -2.46 -10.79
C LYS A 56 -16.35 -2.90 -9.40
N TYR A 57 -15.31 -2.26 -8.88
CA TYR A 57 -14.77 -2.50 -7.55
C TYR A 57 -15.23 -1.39 -6.61
N SER A 58 -15.89 -1.76 -5.51
CA SER A 58 -16.19 -0.86 -4.37
C SER A 58 -15.24 -1.08 -3.20
N THR A 59 -14.53 -2.21 -3.19
CA THR A 59 -13.56 -2.63 -2.19
C THR A 59 -12.29 -3.13 -2.86
N GLY A 60 -11.19 -3.13 -2.12
CA GLY A 60 -9.92 -3.68 -2.55
C GLY A 60 -9.03 -4.04 -1.36
N HIS A 61 -8.12 -4.97 -1.57
CA HIS A 61 -7.16 -5.38 -0.56
C HIS A 61 -5.93 -4.49 -0.62
N HIS A 62 -5.69 -3.74 0.45
CA HIS A 62 -4.61 -2.76 0.53
C HIS A 62 -3.37 -3.39 1.15
N PHE A 63 -2.22 -3.15 0.54
CA PHE A 63 -0.93 -3.38 1.18
C PHE A 63 0.02 -2.25 0.84
N ILE A 64 0.96 -2.02 1.74
CA ILE A 64 2.00 -1.02 1.60
C ILE A 64 3.35 -1.72 1.56
N MET A 65 4.21 -1.27 0.65
CA MET A 65 5.59 -1.70 0.58
C MET A 65 6.50 -0.49 0.55
N ARG A 66 7.42 -0.43 1.51
CA ARG A 66 8.42 0.64 1.61
C ARG A 66 9.79 0.11 1.21
N PHE A 67 10.45 0.80 0.30
CA PHE A 67 11.71 0.31 -0.29
C PHE A 67 12.62 1.45 -0.72
N ASP A 68 13.93 1.22 -0.65
CA ASP A 68 14.94 2.06 -1.26
C ASP A 68 15.31 1.52 -2.63
N SER A 69 15.31 2.39 -3.64
CA SER A 69 15.83 2.05 -4.96
C SER A 69 16.30 3.28 -5.73
N SER A 70 16.84 3.04 -6.93
CA SER A 70 16.95 4.07 -7.96
C SER A 70 15.59 4.39 -8.58
N SER A 71 15.48 5.53 -9.27
CA SER A 71 14.25 5.92 -9.98
C SER A 71 13.95 4.98 -11.15
N GLN A 72 14.97 4.42 -11.79
CA GLN A 72 14.82 3.46 -12.88
C GLN A 72 14.11 2.18 -12.39
N VAL A 73 14.50 1.65 -11.23
CA VAL A 73 13.88 0.47 -10.62
C VAL A 73 12.45 0.76 -10.21
N GLN A 74 12.20 1.91 -9.57
CA GLN A 74 10.85 2.33 -9.19
C GLN A 74 9.92 2.46 -10.42
N ASN A 75 10.41 3.03 -11.52
CA ASN A 75 9.67 3.11 -12.77
C ASN A 75 9.39 1.73 -13.39
N SER A 76 10.35 0.81 -13.30
CA SER A 76 10.17 -0.58 -13.74
C SER A 76 9.06 -1.28 -12.95
N VAL A 77 9.04 -1.11 -11.62
CA VAL A 77 7.98 -1.64 -10.75
C VAL A 77 6.61 -1.06 -11.11
N LEU A 78 6.52 0.26 -11.33
CA LEU A 78 5.27 0.91 -11.77
C LEU A 78 4.74 0.30 -13.07
N ARG A 79 5.63 0.03 -14.05
CA ARG A 79 5.25 -0.58 -15.33
C ARG A 79 4.69 -1.99 -15.14
N THR A 80 5.35 -2.82 -14.33
CA THR A 80 4.87 -4.17 -14.01
C THR A 80 3.47 -4.13 -13.36
N LEU A 81 3.29 -3.30 -12.33
CA LEU A 81 2.02 -3.17 -11.62
C LEU A 81 0.89 -2.61 -12.49
N LYS A 82 1.22 -1.74 -13.45
CA LYS A 82 0.24 -1.19 -14.41
C LYS A 82 -0.35 -2.28 -15.31
N LEU A 83 0.44 -3.30 -15.65
CA LEU A 83 0.07 -4.40 -16.54
C LEU A 83 -0.67 -5.52 -15.81
N ASP A 84 -0.58 -5.60 -14.48
CA ASP A 84 -1.27 -6.65 -13.72
C ASP A 84 -2.79 -6.39 -13.67
N PRO A 85 -3.63 -7.28 -14.25
CA PRO A 85 -5.07 -7.08 -14.31
C PRO A 85 -5.76 -7.23 -12.94
N ARG A 86 -5.08 -7.85 -11.97
CA ARG A 86 -5.57 -8.00 -10.59
C ARG A 86 -5.39 -6.73 -9.77
N MET A 87 -4.57 -5.80 -10.25
CA MET A 87 -4.37 -4.50 -9.60
C MET A 87 -5.57 -3.59 -9.88
N VAL A 88 -6.29 -3.15 -8.84
CA VAL A 88 -7.38 -2.18 -8.98
C VAL A 88 -6.82 -0.76 -9.09
N ARG A 89 -5.90 -0.40 -8.18
CA ARG A 89 -5.24 0.90 -8.14
C ARG A 89 -3.90 0.77 -7.44
N PHE A 90 -2.96 1.65 -7.76
CA PHE A 90 -1.73 1.78 -7.00
C PHE A 90 -1.23 3.22 -7.07
N SER A 91 -0.40 3.60 -6.12
CA SER A 91 0.34 4.86 -6.10
C SER A 91 1.73 4.61 -5.53
N VAL A 92 2.72 5.30 -6.05
CA VAL A 92 4.06 5.31 -5.45
C VAL A 92 4.40 6.73 -5.06
N VAL A 93 4.77 6.91 -3.80
CA VAL A 93 5.15 8.20 -3.22
C VAL A 93 6.64 8.16 -2.93
N LYS A 94 7.36 9.22 -3.29
CA LYS A 94 8.74 9.43 -2.89
C LYS A 94 8.75 10.06 -1.50
N LEU A 95 9.31 9.36 -0.53
CA LEU A 95 9.34 9.81 0.88
C LEU A 95 10.57 10.65 1.20
N GLY A 96 11.67 10.51 0.45
CA GLY A 96 12.85 11.35 0.63
C GLY A 96 14.03 10.95 -0.26
N ASP A 97 15.05 11.80 -0.26
CA ASP A 97 16.29 11.58 -1.01
C ASP A 97 17.50 11.32 -0.10
N LYS A 98 17.61 12.09 0.98
CA LYS A 98 18.77 12.05 1.88
C LYS A 98 18.49 11.16 3.08
N LEU A 99 19.54 10.49 3.57
CA LEU A 99 19.44 9.60 4.74
C LEU A 99 18.90 10.34 5.97
N GLU A 100 19.28 11.61 6.14
CA GLU A 100 18.86 12.48 7.25
C GLU A 100 17.34 12.73 7.28
N GLU A 101 16.69 12.79 6.12
CA GLU A 101 15.24 12.99 5.96
C GLU A 101 14.46 11.69 6.21
N ILE A 102 15.15 10.55 6.09
CA ILE A 102 14.54 9.23 5.94
C ILE A 102 14.80 8.32 7.16
N LYS A 103 15.76 8.67 8.02
CA LYS A 103 16.18 7.86 9.18
C LYS A 103 15.05 7.48 10.13
N ASP A 104 14.06 8.36 10.30
CA ASP A 104 12.92 8.16 11.22
C ASP A 104 11.75 7.42 10.57
N VAL A 105 11.86 7.13 9.27
CA VAL A 105 10.82 6.46 8.48
C VAL A 105 10.97 4.94 8.64
N GLY A 106 10.30 4.39 9.65
CA GLY A 106 10.36 2.97 10.02
C GLY A 106 9.92 1.98 8.92
N GLY A 107 10.13 0.68 9.13
CA GLY A 107 9.76 -0.35 8.16
C GLY A 107 8.26 -0.71 8.15
N LYS A 108 7.56 -0.43 9.26
CA LYS A 108 6.12 -0.68 9.39
C LYS A 108 5.33 0.59 9.12
N VAL A 109 4.27 0.46 8.34
CA VAL A 109 3.30 1.53 8.09
C VAL A 109 2.02 1.16 8.81
N GLU A 110 1.97 1.48 10.10
CA GLU A 110 0.77 1.27 10.89
C GLU A 110 -0.33 2.20 10.36
N TRP A 111 -1.55 1.66 10.29
CA TRP A 111 -2.71 2.50 10.04
C TRP A 111 -2.84 3.43 11.25
N ASN A 112 -2.57 4.72 11.06
CA ASN A 112 -2.75 5.70 12.13
C ASN A 112 -4.22 5.66 12.54
N ASN A 113 -4.51 5.11 13.71
CA ASN A 113 -5.65 5.55 14.52
C ASN A 113 -5.36 7.00 14.90
N VAL A 114 -5.52 7.94 13.97
CA VAL A 114 -5.67 9.36 14.28
C VAL A 114 -7.02 9.56 14.97
N ASN A 115 -7.21 8.94 16.13
CA ASN A 115 -8.23 9.27 17.12
C ASN A 115 -7.85 10.56 17.89
N GLY A 116 -7.14 11.50 17.26
CA GLY A 116 -6.46 12.59 17.97
C GLY A 116 -6.64 14.01 17.45
N VAL A 117 -7.10 14.25 16.21
CA VAL A 117 -7.18 15.64 15.68
C VAL A 117 -8.40 15.93 14.80
N MET A 118 -9.48 15.16 14.96
CA MET A 118 -10.81 15.67 14.62
C MET A 118 -11.64 15.63 15.90
N GLY A 119 -11.59 16.75 16.63
CA GLY A 119 -12.53 17.06 17.70
C GLY A 119 -13.94 17.10 17.10
N ASP A 120 -14.58 15.94 17.09
CA ASP A 120 -16.01 15.78 16.98
C ASP A 120 -16.65 16.47 18.21
N MET A 121 -17.39 17.54 17.96
CA MET A 121 -18.18 18.28 18.96
C MET A 121 -19.41 17.49 19.49
N THR A 122 -19.48 16.16 19.35
CA THR A 122 -20.67 15.37 19.72
C THR A 122 -20.43 14.23 20.71
N GLY A 123 -19.20 14.04 21.22
CA GLY A 123 -18.94 13.32 22.46
C GLY A 123 -19.54 11.91 22.57
N ARG A 124 -19.72 11.18 21.47
CA ARG A 124 -20.27 9.82 21.50
C ARG A 124 -19.22 8.78 21.10
N ASN A 125 -18.82 8.01 22.10
CA ASN A 125 -17.91 6.88 21.99
C ASN A 125 -18.66 5.69 21.35
N LEU A 126 -18.46 5.44 20.06
CA LEU A 126 -18.97 4.24 19.40
C LEU A 126 -17.94 3.11 19.60
N ALA A 127 -18.10 2.37 20.69
CA ALA A 127 -17.43 1.09 20.88
C ALA A 127 -17.92 0.12 19.80
N PHE A 128 -17.02 -0.38 18.95
CA PHE A 128 -17.33 -1.48 18.05
C PHE A 128 -17.19 -2.81 18.81
N PRO A 129 -18.20 -3.70 18.75
CA PRO A 129 -18.15 -4.97 19.48
C PRO A 129 -17.16 -5.92 18.81
N THR A 130 -16.21 -6.45 19.59
CA THR A 130 -15.44 -7.64 19.24
C THR A 130 -16.36 -8.85 19.38
N GLY A 131 -16.95 -9.31 18.27
CA GLY A 131 -17.65 -10.58 18.19
C GLY A 131 -16.65 -11.73 18.07
N GLY A 132 -16.86 -12.79 18.88
CA GLY A 132 -16.05 -14.00 18.93
C GLY A 132 -16.38 -15.06 17.89
#